data_AF-A0A2D6IQY5-F1
#
_entry.id   AF-A0A2D6IQY5-F1
#
_cell.length_a   1.000
_cell.length_b   1.000
_cell.length_c   1.000
_cell.angle_alpha   90.00
_cell.angle_beta   90.00
_cell.angle_gamma   90.00
#
_symmetry.space_group_name_H-M   'P 1'
#
loop_
_entity.id
_entity.type
_entity.pdbx_description
1 polymer ?
#
loop_
_entity_poly.entity_id
_entity_poly.type
_entity_poly.pdbx_seq_one_letter_code
_entity_poly.pdbx_strand_id
1 'polypeptide(L)'
;MKELKSIVDENVFVNLRRSKKKSENFTLFYKLRDFQNGLGTVVDYHENQQINIGFILPKKIVRKSSTRNLIKRWGRELARRNSKYTHILLSIKTLPRYNFNIAKKNLYLELKHLINDA
;
A
#
# COMPACT_ATOMS: atom_id res chain seq x y z
N MET A 1 7.63 -26.39 9.95
CA MET A 1 7.48 -25.06 9.31
C MET A 1 6.67 -24.21 10.27
N LYS A 2 7.16 -23.06 10.75
CA LYS A 2 6.34 -22.17 11.60
C LYS A 2 5.22 -21.61 10.73
N GLU A 3 3.96 -21.88 11.09
CA GLU A 3 2.81 -21.25 10.45
C GLU A 3 2.93 -19.73 10.60
N LEU A 4 3.12 -19.04 9.48
CA LEU A 4 3.01 -17.60 9.42
C LEU A 4 1.53 -17.27 9.60
N LYS A 5 1.11 -17.00 10.84
CA LYS A 5 -0.21 -16.42 11.11
C LYS A 5 -0.31 -15.13 10.28
N SER A 6 -1.17 -15.16 9.27
CA SER A 6 -1.50 -13.96 8.53
C SER A 6 -2.13 -12.98 9.51
N ILE A 7 -1.49 -11.83 9.71
CA ILE A 7 -2.02 -10.76 10.57
C ILE A 7 -3.30 -10.16 9.97
N VAL A 8 -3.58 -10.44 8.68
CA VAL A 8 -4.72 -9.91 7.94
C VAL A 8 -5.48 -11.05 7.29
N ASP A 9 -6.79 -11.14 7.54
CA ASP A 9 -7.67 -12.14 6.92
C ASP A 9 -7.60 -12.03 5.38
N GLU A 10 -7.47 -13.17 4.69
CA GLU A 10 -7.42 -13.24 3.22
C GLU A 10 -8.63 -12.55 2.56
N ASN A 11 -9.77 -12.53 3.25
CA ASN A 11 -10.98 -11.84 2.83
C ASN A 11 -10.80 -10.32 2.70
N VAL A 12 -9.91 -9.71 3.48
CA VAL A 12 -9.60 -8.28 3.39
C VAL A 12 -8.97 -7.97 2.03
N PHE A 13 -8.09 -8.84 1.53
CA PHE A 13 -7.46 -8.68 0.22
C PHE A 13 -8.45 -8.91 -0.95
N VAL A 14 -9.43 -9.80 -0.77
CA VAL A 14 -10.51 -10.02 -1.75
C VAL A 14 -11.40 -8.79 -1.85
N ASN A 15 -11.80 -8.21 -0.72
CA ASN A 15 -12.65 -7.01 -0.67
C ASN A 15 -11.93 -5.73 -1.14
N LEU A 16 -10.62 -5.61 -0.90
CA LEU A 16 -9.77 -4.51 -1.38
C LEU A 16 -9.71 -4.40 -2.92
N ARG A 17 -9.98 -5.48 -3.66
CA ARG A 17 -9.87 -5.46 -5.13
C ARG A 17 -10.89 -4.55 -5.84
N ARG A 18 -11.94 -4.11 -5.15
CA ARG A 18 -13.00 -3.25 -5.73
C ARG A 18 -12.53 -1.81 -6.00
N SER A 19 -11.70 -1.25 -5.12
CA SER A 19 -11.25 0.14 -5.21
C SER A 19 -9.75 0.19 -5.50
N LYS A 20 -9.38 0.66 -6.69
CA LYS A 20 -7.97 0.70 -7.13
C LYS A 20 -7.61 1.97 -7.89
N LYS A 21 -6.43 2.52 -7.60
CA LYS A 21 -5.75 3.52 -8.41
C LYS A 21 -4.58 2.85 -9.14
N LYS A 22 -4.28 3.31 -10.35
CA LYS A 22 -3.17 2.80 -11.15
C LYS A 22 -2.28 3.95 -11.55
N SER A 23 -0.98 3.69 -11.55
CA SER A 23 0.01 4.51 -12.20
C SER A 23 0.80 3.64 -13.18
N GLU A 24 1.84 4.23 -13.79
CA GLU A 24 2.73 3.53 -14.72
C GLU A 24 3.37 2.30 -14.05
N ASN A 25 4.01 2.50 -12.89
CA ASN A 25 4.77 1.49 -12.19
C ASN A 25 4.01 0.81 -11.06
N PHE A 26 2.92 1.38 -10.56
CA PHE A 26 2.21 0.86 -9.40
C PHE A 26 0.71 0.62 -9.62
N THR A 27 0.13 -0.15 -8.69
CA THR A 27 -1.31 -0.25 -8.47
C THR A 27 -1.54 -0.22 -6.98
N LEU A 28 -2.42 0.69 -6.57
CA LEU A 28 -2.84 0.87 -5.19
C LEU A 28 -4.25 0.33 -5.08
N PHE A 29 -4.45 -0.72 -4.31
CA PHE A 29 -5.78 -1.11 -3.86
C PHE A 29 -6.02 -0.48 -2.49
N TYR A 30 -7.21 0.05 -2.25
CA TYR A 30 -7.49 0.80 -1.03
C TYR A 30 -8.90 0.60 -0.51
N LYS A 31 -9.08 0.73 0.80
CA LYS A 31 -10.39 0.92 1.44
C LYS A 31 -10.42 2.32 2.04
N LEU A 32 -11.45 3.09 1.71
CA LEU A 32 -11.67 4.41 2.31
C LEU A 32 -11.95 4.24 3.81
N ARG A 33 -11.58 5.26 4.58
CA ARG A 33 -12.02 5.38 5.96
C ARG A 33 -13.50 5.78 5.94
N ASP A 34 -14.34 4.96 6.56
CA ASP A 34 -15.75 5.27 6.69
C ASP A 34 -15.90 6.32 7.80
N PHE A 35 -16.18 7.57 7.42
CA PHE A 35 -16.42 8.67 8.35
C PHE A 35 -17.89 8.70 8.84
N GLN A 36 -18.68 7.65 8.58
CA GLN A 36 -20.08 7.60 9.00
C GLN A 36 -20.17 7.38 10.52
N ASN A 37 -20.33 8.50 11.22
CA ASN A 37 -21.08 8.73 12.46
C ASN A 37 -21.36 7.49 13.34
N GLY A 38 -20.59 7.36 14.42
CA GLY A 38 -21.15 7.11 15.77
C GLY A 38 -21.87 5.79 16.07
N LEU A 39 -21.94 4.83 15.15
CA LEU A 39 -22.65 3.55 15.35
C LEU A 39 -21.79 2.31 15.08
N GLY A 40 -20.46 2.48 14.97
CA GLY A 40 -19.53 1.35 14.92
C GLY A 40 -19.37 0.73 16.30
N THR A 41 -19.44 -0.60 16.39
CA THR A 41 -19.03 -1.33 17.60
C THR A 41 -17.60 -0.92 18.01
N VAL A 42 -17.23 -1.02 19.29
CA VAL A 42 -15.91 -0.59 19.82
C VAL A 42 -14.71 -1.14 19.01
N VAL A 43 -14.91 -2.27 18.31
CA VAL A 43 -13.95 -2.90 17.40
C VAL A 43 -13.69 -2.06 16.13
N ASP A 44 -14.73 -1.49 15.51
CA ASP A 44 -14.62 -0.64 14.31
C ASP A 44 -13.88 0.68 14.58
N TYR A 45 -13.93 1.17 15.83
CA TYR A 45 -13.26 2.42 16.20
C TYR A 45 -11.74 2.26 16.19
N HIS A 46 -11.23 1.11 16.67
CA HIS A 46 -9.80 0.81 16.64
C HIS A 46 -9.28 0.51 15.22
N GLU A 47 -10.04 -0.21 14.41
CA GLU A 47 -9.67 -0.47 13.00
C GLU A 47 -9.67 0.82 12.16
N ASN A 48 -10.54 1.78 12.47
CA ASN A 48 -10.55 3.08 11.78
C ASN A 48 -9.40 4.00 12.19
N GLN A 49 -8.76 3.81 13.35
CA GLN A 49 -7.61 4.62 13.77
C GLN A 49 -6.30 4.16 13.14
N GLN A 50 -6.18 2.87 12.79
CA GLN A 50 -4.96 2.30 12.25
C GLN A 50 -5.00 2.21 10.71
N ILE A 51 -3.81 2.16 10.11
CA ILE A 51 -3.64 2.00 8.67
C ILE A 51 -2.92 0.69 8.41
N ASN A 52 -3.63 -0.25 7.81
CA ASN A 52 -3.12 -1.53 7.40
C ASN A 52 -2.47 -1.40 6.02
N ILE A 53 -1.18 -1.69 5.92
CA ILE A 53 -0.44 -1.64 4.64
C ILE A 53 0.15 -3.00 4.26
N GLY A 54 -0.22 -3.47 3.07
CA GLY A 54 0.33 -4.65 2.41
C GLY A 54 1.17 -4.31 1.17
N PHE A 55 2.05 -5.23 0.78
CA PHE A 55 2.95 -5.06 -0.36
C PHE A 55 2.99 -6.30 -1.25
N ILE A 56 2.68 -6.12 -2.54
CA ILE A 56 2.87 -7.12 -3.59
C ILE A 56 4.08 -6.70 -4.42
N LEU A 57 5.24 -7.29 -4.12
CA LEU A 57 6.50 -7.00 -4.80
C LEU A 57 7.07 -8.27 -5.46
N PRO A 58 6.63 -8.61 -6.68
CA PRO A 58 7.04 -9.86 -7.33
C PRO A 58 8.55 -9.88 -7.56
N LYS A 59 9.21 -11.00 -7.19
CA LYS A 59 10.66 -11.21 -7.39
C LYS A 59 11.08 -11.03 -8.85
N LYS A 60 10.18 -11.36 -9.80
CA LYS A 60 10.40 -11.19 -11.24
C LYS A 60 10.57 -9.73 -11.69
N ILE A 61 9.91 -8.79 -11.01
CA ILE A 61 9.99 -7.35 -11.31
C ILE A 61 11.09 -6.70 -10.47
N VAL A 62 11.07 -6.90 -9.15
CA VAL A 62 12.04 -6.31 -8.23
C VAL A 62 12.95 -7.41 -7.70
N ARG A 63 14.05 -7.67 -8.42
CA ARG A 63 15.00 -8.75 -8.08
C ARG A 63 15.81 -8.48 -6.81
N LYS A 64 16.28 -7.24 -6.61
CA LYS A 64 17.10 -6.85 -5.46
C LYS A 64 16.25 -6.67 -4.20
N SER A 65 16.66 -7.30 -3.09
CA SER A 65 16.01 -7.17 -1.78
C SER A 65 16.08 -5.74 -1.24
N SER A 66 17.20 -5.05 -1.45
CA SER A 66 17.38 -3.64 -1.07
C SER A 66 16.33 -2.74 -1.72
N THR A 67 16.05 -2.93 -3.01
CA THR A 67 15.00 -2.18 -3.72
C THR A 67 13.61 -2.50 -3.18
N ARG A 68 13.30 -3.78 -2.90
CA ARG A 68 12.02 -4.15 -2.27
C ARG A 68 11.86 -3.48 -0.90
N ASN A 69 12.91 -3.50 -0.08
CA ASN A 69 12.89 -2.89 1.25
C ASN A 69 12.76 -1.37 1.20
N LEU A 70 13.37 -0.73 0.19
CA LEU A 70 13.22 0.70 -0.06
C LEU A 70 11.78 1.07 -0.42
N ILE A 71 11.16 0.36 -1.38
CA ILE A 71 9.76 0.58 -1.77
C ILE A 71 8.83 0.38 -0.56
N LYS A 72 9.06 -0.68 0.23
CA LYS A 72 8.30 -0.92 1.48
C LYS A 72 8.45 0.23 2.47
N ARG A 73 9.66 0.79 2.61
CA ARG A 73 9.93 1.92 3.50
C ARG A 73 9.16 3.17 3.06
N TRP A 74 9.24 3.52 1.78
CA TRP A 74 8.49 4.65 1.22
C TRP A 74 6.98 4.48 1.38
N GLY A 75 6.44 3.31 1.03
CA GLY A 75 5.01 3.04 1.18
C GLY A 75 4.52 3.17 2.62
N ARG A 76 5.26 2.62 3.60
CA ARG A 76 4.93 2.79 5.02
C ARG A 76 4.99 4.23 5.48
N GLU A 77 5.99 4.98 5.02
CA GLU A 77 6.12 6.40 5.38
C GLU A 77 4.94 7.22 4.86
N LEU A 78 4.57 7.01 3.59
CA LEU A 78 3.44 7.70 2.97
C LEU A 78 2.12 7.31 3.62
N ALA A 79 1.91 6.01 3.87
CA ALA A 79 0.71 5.52 4.55
C ALA A 79 0.56 6.06 5.97
N ARG A 80 1.66 6.22 6.72
CA ARG A 80 1.63 6.77 8.09
C ARG A 80 1.04 8.18 8.15
N ARG A 81 1.21 8.97 7.09
CA ARG A 81 0.70 10.35 6.99
C ARG A 81 -0.67 10.43 6.31
N ASN A 82 -1.21 9.31 5.84
CA ASN A 82 -2.48 9.27 5.15
C ASN A 82 -3.62 9.25 6.18
N SER A 83 -4.70 9.97 5.95
CA SER A 83 -5.90 9.94 6.81
C SER A 83 -7.15 9.46 6.07
N LYS A 84 -7.02 9.17 4.76
CA LYS A 84 -8.10 8.86 3.83
C LYS A 84 -8.40 7.37 3.76
N TYR A 85 -7.40 6.52 3.97
CA TYR A 85 -7.52 5.07 3.82
C TYR A 85 -7.30 4.34 5.14
N THR A 86 -8.07 3.28 5.37
CA THR A 86 -7.83 2.32 6.47
C THR A 86 -6.96 1.16 6.02
N HIS A 87 -7.10 0.76 4.75
CA HIS A 87 -6.35 -0.33 4.16
C HIS A 87 -5.71 0.10 2.85
N ILE A 88 -4.43 -0.24 2.70
CA ILE A 88 -3.63 0.02 1.51
C ILE A 88 -2.93 -1.28 1.11
N LEU A 89 -3.05 -1.65 -0.16
CA LEU A 89 -2.24 -2.72 -0.75
C LEU A 89 -1.52 -2.18 -1.98
N LEU A 90 -0.21 -2.05 -1.86
CA LEU A 90 0.65 -1.55 -2.92
C LEU A 90 1.24 -2.69 -3.74
N SER A 91 0.93 -2.71 -5.03
CA SER A 91 1.51 -3.63 -6.00
C SER A 91 2.42 -2.89 -6.97
N ILE A 92 3.60 -3.44 -7.25
CA ILE A 92 4.47 -2.96 -8.33
C ILE A 92 4.21 -3.77 -9.62
N LYS A 93 4.09 -3.07 -10.75
CA LYS A 93 3.93 -3.64 -12.09
C LYS A 93 5.25 -3.67 -12.86
N THR A 94 5.98 -2.57 -12.79
CA THR A 94 7.21 -2.35 -13.54
C THR A 94 8.20 -1.61 -12.66
N LEU A 95 9.48 -1.81 -12.94
CA LEU A 95 10.55 -1.09 -12.28
C LEU A 95 11.38 -0.42 -13.39
N PRO A 96 11.48 0.92 -13.41
CA PRO A 96 12.25 1.61 -14.43
C PRO A 96 13.73 1.19 -14.35
N ARG A 97 14.32 0.91 -15.53
CA ARG A 97 15.67 0.36 -15.66
C ARG A 97 16.78 1.43 -15.74
N TYR A 98 16.42 2.71 -15.81
CA TYR A 98 17.34 3.79 -16.14
C TYR A 98 17.85 4.58 -14.93
N ASN A 99 18.86 5.43 -15.17
CA ASN A 99 19.67 6.22 -14.23
C ASN A 99 19.19 6.25 -12.76
N PHE A 100 19.95 5.59 -11.90
CA PHE A 100 19.49 5.07 -10.61
C PHE A 100 18.93 6.14 -9.65
N ASN A 101 19.38 7.38 -9.72
CA ASN A 101 18.95 8.44 -8.80
C ASN A 101 17.69 9.18 -9.30
N ILE A 102 17.66 9.59 -10.57
CA ILE A 102 16.49 10.28 -11.16
C ILE A 102 15.29 9.32 -11.21
N ALA A 103 15.51 8.06 -11.65
CA ALA A 103 14.45 7.06 -11.69
C ALA A 103 13.87 6.76 -10.31
N LYS A 104 14.69 6.72 -9.25
CA LYS A 104 14.20 6.55 -7.87
C LYS A 104 13.36 7.74 -7.40
N LYS A 105 13.79 8.96 -7.71
CA LYS A 105 13.04 10.18 -7.35
C LYS A 105 11.68 10.18 -8.03
N ASN A 106 11.65 9.89 -9.33
CA ASN A 106 10.40 9.83 -10.09
C ASN A 106 9.48 8.70 -9.57
N LEU A 107 10.05 7.52 -9.30
CA LEU A 107 9.29 6.40 -8.74
C LEU A 107 8.69 6.72 -7.35
N TYR A 108 9.43 7.45 -6.51
CA TYR A 108 8.93 7.92 -5.22
C TYR A 108 7.82 8.97 -5.39
N LEU A 109 8.01 9.94 -6.30
CA LEU A 109 7.00 10.96 -6.59
C LEU A 109 5.71 10.34 -7.12
N GLU A 110 5.82 9.41 -8.06
CA GLU A 110 4.69 8.63 -8.57
C GLU A 110 3.94 7.92 -7.44
N LEU A 111 4.68 7.24 -6.54
CA LEU A 111 4.08 6.58 -5.38
C LEU A 111 3.41 7.57 -4.42
N LYS A 112 4.03 8.73 -4.19
CA LYS A 112 3.49 9.81 -3.35
C LYS A 112 2.18 10.33 -3.94
N HIS A 113 2.12 10.62 -5.23
CA HIS A 113 0.90 11.02 -5.92
C HIS A 113 -0.17 9.93 -5.83
N LEU A 114 0.20 8.67 -6.07
CA LEU A 114 -0.76 7.58 -6.02
C LEU A 114 -1.43 7.42 -4.63
N ILE A 115 -0.66 7.58 -3.55
CA ILE A 115 -1.15 7.44 -2.17
C ILE A 115 -1.82 8.73 -1.67
N ASN A 116 -1.28 9.91 -1.99
CA ASN A 116 -1.72 11.17 -1.39
C ASN A 116 -2.61 12.02 -2.30
N ASP A 117 -2.74 11.73 -3.59
CA ASP A 117 -3.62 12.52 -4.46
C ASP A 117 -5.07 12.37 -3.97
N ALA A 118 -5.55 13.52 -3.50
CA ALA A 118 -6.93 13.85 -3.19
C ALA A 118 -7.78 13.63 -4.43
#